data_AF-A0AAV4G263-F1
#
_entry.id   AF-A0AAV4G263-F1
#
_cell.length_a   1.000
_cell.length_b   1.000
_cell.length_c   1.000
_cell.angle_alpha   90.00
_cell.angle_beta   90.00
_cell.angle_gamma   90.00
#
_symmetry.space_group_name_H-M   'P 1'
#
loop_
_entity.id
_entity.type
_entity.pdbx_description
1 polymer ?
#
loop_
_entity_poly.entity_id
_entity_poly.type
_entity_poly.pdbx_seq_one_letter_code
_entity_poly.pdbx_strand_id
1 'polypeptide(L)'
;MLGWQLCNYCHGCEVGPKPDSPLYIEWRANHECQKNFAGSSNAMEAEAAVAIFRRSINKRGLVYSGGGAKSTQKINEVAVYDFNVEKEDCINQISKRMFNALENVKNSNIKELNRKLTKTNIEKITNTYATNLKRSAPDTIQMREDVNGGIFHIHGILSTDAKPRHHLCPTGIHSWCYFQRVLALGEELRKHNTTIKAEVEKFILQIVERLTQPDLLQRCAALQT
;
A
#
# COMPACT_ATOMS: atom_id res chain seq x y z
N MET A 1 33.99 -19.49 -0.56
CA MET A 1 33.15 -18.39 -1.09
C MET A 1 31.72 -18.90 -1.28
N LEU A 2 30.72 -18.10 -0.87
CA LEU A 2 29.30 -18.12 -1.29
C LEU A 2 28.48 -19.41 -1.09
N GLY A 3 28.06 -19.70 0.16
CA GLY A 3 27.07 -20.74 0.49
C GLY A 3 25.70 -20.21 0.96
N TRP A 4 25.27 -19.02 0.53
CA TRP A 4 24.11 -18.34 1.12
C TRP A 4 23.07 -17.84 0.12
N GLN A 5 23.26 -18.08 -1.19
CA GLN A 5 22.29 -17.65 -2.19
C GLN A 5 21.31 -18.79 -2.46
N LEU A 6 20.08 -18.64 -1.96
CA LEU A 6 18.98 -19.53 -2.32
C LEU A 6 18.56 -19.25 -3.76
N CYS A 7 18.38 -20.31 -4.54
CA CYS A 7 17.95 -20.25 -5.92
C CYS A 7 17.01 -21.42 -6.22
N ASN A 8 15.83 -21.11 -6.74
CA ASN A 8 14.84 -22.10 -7.18
C ASN A 8 14.86 -22.30 -8.71
N TYR A 9 15.75 -21.59 -9.41
CA TYR A 9 15.91 -21.61 -10.85
C TYR A 9 17.32 -22.05 -11.24
N CYS A 10 17.45 -22.70 -12.39
CA CYS A 10 18.74 -22.93 -13.02
C CYS A 10 18.53 -22.89 -14.53
N HIS A 11 19.19 -21.95 -15.22
CA HIS A 11 19.02 -21.81 -16.65
C HIS A 11 19.45 -23.07 -17.41
N GLY A 12 20.54 -23.72 -16.98
CA GLY A 12 20.99 -24.99 -17.55
C GLY A 12 19.92 -26.08 -17.47
N CYS A 13 19.22 -26.22 -16.33
CA CYS A 13 18.10 -27.16 -16.21
C CYS A 13 16.90 -26.79 -17.09
N GLU A 14 16.69 -25.49 -17.37
CA GLU A 14 15.57 -25.01 -18.18
C GLU A 14 15.78 -25.34 -19.66
N VAL A 15 16.96 -25.04 -20.19
CA VAL A 15 17.29 -25.16 -21.63
C VAL A 15 17.98 -26.49 -21.98
N GLY A 16 18.48 -27.21 -20.99
CA GLY A 16 19.18 -28.47 -21.19
C GLY A 16 18.27 -29.60 -21.69
N PRO A 17 18.87 -30.74 -22.07
CA PRO A 17 18.14 -31.92 -22.50
C PRO A 17 17.08 -32.31 -21.46
N LYS A 18 15.91 -32.75 -21.93
CA LYS A 18 14.85 -33.27 -21.08
C LYS A 18 15.12 -34.74 -20.73
N PRO A 19 14.51 -35.30 -19.66
CA PRO A 19 14.82 -36.65 -19.17
C PRO A 19 14.63 -37.78 -20.20
N ASP A 20 13.86 -37.55 -21.26
CA ASP A 20 13.59 -38.43 -22.39
C ASP A 20 14.68 -38.38 -23.49
N SER A 21 15.58 -37.39 -23.44
CA SER A 21 16.69 -37.27 -24.38
C SER A 21 17.81 -38.27 -24.05
N PRO A 22 18.38 -38.97 -25.06
CA PRO A 22 19.57 -39.80 -24.87
C PRO A 22 20.78 -39.03 -24.31
N LEU A 23 20.83 -37.71 -24.53
CA LEU A 23 21.89 -36.82 -24.06
C LEU A 23 21.72 -36.38 -22.59
N TYR A 24 20.59 -36.72 -21.95
CA TYR A 24 20.28 -36.26 -20.59
C TYR A 24 21.27 -36.77 -19.55
N ILE A 25 21.64 -38.05 -19.60
CA ILE A 25 22.49 -38.68 -18.59
C ILE A 25 23.88 -38.03 -18.59
N GLU A 26 24.48 -37.88 -19.77
CA GLU A 26 25.79 -37.24 -19.93
C GLU A 26 25.76 -35.77 -19.54
N TRP A 27 24.74 -35.02 -19.99
CA TRP A 27 24.56 -33.63 -19.61
C TRP A 27 24.39 -33.48 -18.09
N ARG A 28 23.56 -34.32 -17.46
CA ARG A 28 23.26 -34.26 -16.03
C ARG A 28 24.49 -34.57 -15.18
N ALA A 29 25.35 -35.50 -15.62
CA ALA A 29 26.58 -35.85 -14.92
C ALA A 29 27.58 -34.68 -14.86
N ASN A 30 27.60 -33.84 -15.90
CA ASN A 30 28.50 -32.68 -16.00
C ASN A 30 27.85 -31.36 -15.55
N HIS A 31 26.55 -31.36 -15.25
CA HIS A 31 25.82 -30.14 -14.93
C HIS A 31 25.95 -29.74 -13.46
N GLU A 32 26.54 -28.57 -13.22
CA GLU A 32 26.51 -27.91 -11.91
C GLU A 32 25.17 -27.18 -11.70
N CYS A 33 24.25 -27.83 -11.02
CA CYS A 33 22.93 -27.27 -10.77
C CYS A 33 22.99 -26.15 -9.73
N GLN A 34 22.53 -24.96 -10.12
CA GLN A 34 22.41 -23.81 -9.22
C GLN A 34 21.16 -23.86 -8.34
N LYS A 35 20.21 -24.75 -8.66
CA LYS A 35 18.97 -24.87 -7.91
C LYS A 35 19.23 -25.58 -6.58
N ASN A 36 19.10 -24.85 -5.48
CA ASN A 36 19.27 -25.36 -4.11
C ASN A 36 18.01 -25.14 -3.24
N PHE A 37 16.94 -24.56 -3.79
CA PHE A 37 15.67 -24.38 -3.11
C PHE A 37 14.52 -25.05 -3.89
N ALA A 38 13.78 -25.91 -3.18
CA ALA A 38 12.58 -26.54 -3.70
C ALA A 38 11.35 -25.80 -3.15
N GLY A 39 10.82 -24.84 -3.92
CA GLY A 39 9.62 -24.10 -3.55
C GLY A 39 9.37 -22.86 -4.41
N SER A 40 8.28 -22.15 -4.12
CA SER A 40 7.95 -20.89 -4.79
C SER A 40 8.98 -19.78 -4.49
N SER A 41 9.08 -18.77 -5.37
CA SER A 41 9.95 -17.59 -5.13
C SER A 41 9.65 -16.94 -3.78
N ASN A 42 8.37 -16.79 -3.45
CA ASN A 42 7.94 -16.24 -2.17
C ASN A 42 8.42 -17.04 -0.95
N ALA A 43 8.49 -18.37 -1.06
CA ALA A 43 8.99 -19.23 0.01
C ALA A 43 10.52 -19.12 0.12
N MET A 44 11.20 -19.02 -1.03
CA MET A 44 12.64 -18.80 -1.10
C MET A 44 13.04 -17.47 -0.46
N GLU A 45 12.30 -16.40 -0.75
CA GLU A 45 12.48 -15.07 -0.16
C GLU A 45 12.26 -15.08 1.36
N ALA A 46 11.30 -15.87 1.85
CA ALA A 46 11.06 -16.01 3.29
C ALA A 46 12.23 -16.71 4.00
N GLU A 47 12.76 -17.80 3.43
CA GLU A 47 13.94 -18.49 3.96
C GLU A 47 15.21 -17.63 3.88
N ALA A 48 15.38 -16.89 2.78
CA ALA A 48 16.48 -15.93 2.64
C ALA A 48 16.40 -14.82 3.71
N ALA A 49 15.21 -14.32 4.02
CA ALA A 49 15.00 -13.32 5.06
C ALA A 49 15.43 -13.83 6.44
N VAL A 50 15.07 -15.07 6.81
CA VAL A 50 15.52 -15.70 8.06
C VAL A 50 17.04 -15.74 8.14
N ALA A 51 17.71 -16.17 7.07
CA ALA A 51 19.18 -16.23 7.02
C ALA A 51 19.83 -14.84 7.17
N ILE A 52 19.31 -13.84 6.46
CA ILE A 52 19.79 -12.45 6.51
C ILE A 52 19.62 -11.87 7.92
N PHE A 53 18.46 -12.10 8.55
CA PHE A 53 18.10 -11.48 9.82
C PHE A 53 18.92 -12.08 10.97
N ARG A 54 19.02 -13.41 11.04
CA ARG A 54 19.90 -14.09 12.01
C ARG A 54 21.36 -13.62 11.88
N ARG A 55 21.85 -13.49 10.64
CA ARG A 55 23.20 -12.99 10.37
C ARG A 55 23.37 -11.55 10.82
N SER A 56 22.35 -10.71 10.69
CA SER A 56 22.36 -9.32 11.13
C SER A 56 22.56 -9.19 12.63
N ILE A 57 21.82 -9.97 13.41
CA ILE A 57 21.97 -10.05 14.87
C ILE A 57 23.41 -10.45 15.21
N ASN A 58 23.86 -11.58 14.67
CA ASN A 58 25.16 -12.16 15.01
C ASN A 58 26.35 -11.29 14.61
N LYS A 59 26.26 -10.55 13.49
CA LYS A 59 27.39 -9.78 12.96
C LYS A 59 27.35 -8.30 13.31
N ARG A 60 26.18 -7.74 13.55
CA ARG A 60 25.97 -6.28 13.63
C ARG A 60 25.06 -5.85 14.79
N GLY A 61 24.41 -6.78 15.49
CA GLY A 61 23.44 -6.44 16.54
C GLY A 61 22.23 -5.65 16.03
N LEU A 62 21.92 -5.72 14.73
CA LEU A 62 20.84 -4.96 14.12
C LEU A 62 19.58 -5.80 13.97
N VAL A 63 18.45 -5.20 14.33
CA VAL A 63 17.10 -5.75 14.14
C VAL A 63 16.46 -5.13 12.91
N TYR A 64 15.86 -5.95 12.07
CA TYR A 64 15.10 -5.55 10.89
C TYR A 64 13.60 -5.77 11.10
N SER A 65 12.80 -4.74 10.80
CA SER A 65 11.33 -4.82 10.70
C SER A 65 10.82 -4.97 9.25
N GLY A 66 11.69 -4.80 8.25
CA GLY A 66 11.30 -4.75 6.84
C GLY A 66 11.27 -6.11 6.13
N GLY A 67 10.17 -6.45 5.46
CA GLY A 67 10.07 -7.67 4.66
C GLY A 67 8.71 -7.84 3.97
N GLY A 68 8.60 -8.80 3.05
CA GLY A 68 7.32 -9.22 2.50
C GLY A 68 6.47 -9.93 3.56
N ALA A 69 5.15 -10.01 3.37
CA ALA A 69 4.24 -10.60 4.36
C ALA A 69 4.63 -12.04 4.76
N LYS A 70 5.06 -12.85 3.78
CA LYS A 70 5.53 -14.23 4.03
C LYS A 70 6.87 -14.27 4.76
N SER A 71 7.77 -13.32 4.51
CA SER A 71 9.03 -13.21 5.24
C SER A 71 8.77 -12.86 6.70
N THR A 72 7.94 -11.84 6.98
CA THR A 72 7.57 -11.45 8.35
C THR A 72 6.91 -12.59 9.10
N GLN A 73 5.96 -13.29 8.47
CA GLN A 73 5.32 -14.47 9.06
C GLN A 73 6.37 -15.53 9.43
N LYS A 74 7.25 -15.89 8.48
CA LYS A 74 8.27 -16.92 8.70
C LYS A 74 9.27 -16.53 9.80
N ILE A 75 9.68 -15.27 9.87
CA ILE A 75 10.60 -14.74 10.88
C ILE A 75 10.00 -14.88 12.29
N ASN A 76 8.70 -14.60 12.44
CA ASN A 76 7.99 -14.77 13.70
C ASN A 76 7.78 -16.26 14.04
N GLU A 77 7.41 -17.09 13.06
CA GLU A 77 7.24 -18.55 13.25
C GLU A 77 8.51 -19.23 13.75
N VAL A 78 9.68 -18.81 13.26
CA VAL A 78 10.98 -19.38 13.67
C VAL A 78 11.67 -18.60 14.79
N ALA A 79 10.95 -17.66 15.42
CA ALA A 79 11.39 -16.82 16.53
C ALA A 79 12.81 -16.26 16.32
N VAL A 80 13.04 -15.53 15.22
CA VAL A 80 14.35 -14.91 14.95
C VAL A 80 14.71 -13.86 16.01
N TYR A 81 13.70 -13.19 16.56
CA TYR A 81 13.83 -12.22 17.66
C TYR A 81 12.96 -12.68 18.84
N ASP A 82 13.23 -12.12 20.02
CA ASP A 82 12.45 -12.38 21.24
C ASP A 82 11.06 -11.70 21.24
N PHE A 83 10.70 -11.03 20.15
CA PHE A 83 9.43 -10.36 19.94
C PHE A 83 8.93 -10.55 18.51
N ASN A 84 7.63 -10.34 18.30
CA ASN A 84 7.03 -10.42 16.97
C ASN A 84 7.33 -9.16 16.16
N VAL A 85 7.85 -9.37 14.95
CA VAL A 85 8.00 -8.31 13.95
C VAL A 85 6.63 -8.02 13.33
N GLU A 86 6.21 -6.76 13.41
CA GLU A 86 5.05 -6.29 12.67
C GLU A 86 5.46 -5.76 11.30
N LYS A 87 4.61 -6.04 10.31
CA LYS A 87 4.81 -5.54 8.96
C LYS A 87 4.35 -4.09 8.86
N GLU A 88 5.29 -3.19 8.57
CA GLU A 88 4.98 -1.83 8.18
C GLU A 88 4.34 -1.80 6.77
N ASP A 89 3.36 -0.93 6.57
CA ASP A 89 2.68 -0.74 5.30
C ASP A 89 2.99 0.67 4.78
N CYS A 90 3.70 0.76 3.65
CA CYS A 90 3.96 2.06 3.05
C CYS A 90 2.67 2.72 2.56
N ILE A 91 2.65 4.06 2.55
CA ILE A 91 1.49 4.84 2.09
C ILE A 91 1.07 4.43 0.67
N ASN A 92 2.05 4.12 -0.20
CA ASN A 92 1.77 3.61 -1.55
C ASN A 92 1.00 2.27 -1.53
N GLN A 93 1.34 1.36 -0.61
CA GLN A 93 0.65 0.09 -0.48
C GLN A 93 -0.78 0.28 0.02
N ILE A 94 -1.01 1.18 0.97
CA ILE A 94 -2.36 1.46 1.47
C ILE A 94 -3.18 2.24 0.44
N SER A 95 -2.55 3.13 -0.33
CA SER A 95 -3.20 3.84 -1.44
C SER A 95 -3.64 2.88 -2.54
N LYS A 96 -2.87 1.82 -2.83
CA LYS A 96 -3.33 0.72 -3.70
C LYS A 96 -4.56 0.00 -3.12
N ARG A 97 -4.66 -0.18 -1.79
CA ARG A 97 -5.87 -0.73 -1.15
C ARG A 97 -7.09 0.17 -1.37
N MET A 98 -6.92 1.48 -1.26
CA MET A 98 -7.98 2.47 -1.56
C MET A 98 -8.45 2.34 -3.00
N PHE A 99 -7.52 2.36 -3.97
CA PHE A 99 -7.82 2.21 -5.39
C PHE A 99 -8.60 0.91 -5.68
N ASN A 100 -8.08 -0.22 -5.22
CA ASN A 100 -8.70 -1.53 -5.44
C ASN A 100 -10.07 -1.64 -4.76
N ALA A 101 -10.25 -1.06 -3.57
CA ALA A 101 -11.55 -1.04 -2.88
C ALA A 101 -12.60 -0.27 -3.69
N LEU A 102 -12.23 0.88 -4.24
CA LEU A 102 -13.12 1.68 -5.09
C LEU A 102 -13.44 0.97 -6.41
N GLU A 103 -12.45 0.34 -7.06
CA GLU A 103 -12.69 -0.48 -8.26
C GLU A 103 -13.62 -1.66 -7.97
N ASN A 104 -13.39 -2.38 -6.88
CA ASN A 104 -14.23 -3.52 -6.51
C ASN A 104 -15.68 -3.06 -6.26
N VAL A 105 -15.88 -1.98 -5.51
CA VAL A 105 -17.23 -1.45 -5.27
C VAL A 105 -17.89 -0.97 -6.56
N LYS A 106 -17.15 -0.32 -7.46
CA LYS A 106 -17.64 0.05 -8.79
C LYS A 106 -18.09 -1.19 -9.58
N ASN A 107 -17.27 -2.23 -9.60
CA ASN A 107 -17.53 -3.46 -10.36
C ASN A 107 -18.72 -4.23 -9.79
N SER A 108 -18.85 -4.32 -8.46
CA SER A 108 -20.00 -4.93 -7.79
C SER A 108 -21.30 -4.15 -7.99
N ASN A 109 -21.24 -2.85 -8.27
CA ASN A 109 -22.41 -1.97 -8.42
C ASN A 109 -22.42 -1.29 -9.80
N ILE A 110 -22.04 -2.01 -10.87
CA ILE A 110 -21.76 -1.41 -12.17
C ILE A 110 -22.93 -0.59 -12.74
N LYS A 111 -24.18 -1.03 -12.54
CA LYS A 111 -25.39 -0.31 -12.99
C LYS A 111 -25.53 1.06 -12.32
N GLU A 112 -25.18 1.16 -11.04
CA GLU A 112 -25.31 2.38 -10.24
C GLU A 112 -24.08 3.29 -10.39
N LEU A 113 -22.87 2.71 -10.46
CA LEU A 113 -21.61 3.45 -10.27
C LEU A 113 -20.76 3.65 -11.53
N ASN A 114 -20.97 2.94 -12.63
CA ASN A 114 -20.01 2.93 -13.76
C ASN A 114 -19.71 4.33 -14.34
N ARG A 115 -20.74 5.19 -14.45
CA ARG A 115 -20.58 6.58 -14.95
C ARG A 115 -20.28 7.60 -13.85
N LYS A 116 -20.34 7.22 -12.58
CA LYS A 116 -20.20 8.12 -11.42
C LYS A 116 -18.84 7.98 -10.74
N LEU A 117 -18.39 6.73 -10.57
CA LEU A 117 -17.07 6.38 -10.05
C LEU A 117 -16.17 5.97 -11.23
N THR A 118 -15.85 6.95 -12.08
CA THR A 118 -14.94 6.76 -13.22
C THR A 118 -13.51 6.52 -12.73
N LYS A 119 -12.64 5.99 -13.60
CA LYS A 119 -11.22 5.78 -13.26
C LYS A 119 -10.56 7.06 -12.75
N THR A 120 -10.79 8.18 -13.43
CA THR A 120 -10.29 9.50 -13.01
C THR A 120 -10.79 9.90 -11.61
N ASN A 121 -12.03 9.58 -11.27
CA ASN A 121 -12.58 9.88 -9.95
C ASN A 121 -11.95 8.97 -8.88
N ILE A 122 -11.73 7.69 -9.19
CA ILE A 122 -11.01 6.75 -8.31
C ILE A 122 -9.58 7.23 -8.05
N GLU A 123 -8.87 7.64 -9.10
CA GLU A 123 -7.51 8.20 -9.00
C GLU A 123 -7.50 9.47 -8.15
N LYS A 124 -8.46 10.38 -8.35
CA LYS A 124 -8.59 11.61 -7.56
C LYS A 124 -8.78 11.30 -6.08
N ILE A 125 -9.73 10.43 -5.72
CA ILE A 125 -9.98 10.02 -4.33
C ILE A 125 -8.72 9.37 -3.73
N THR A 126 -8.09 8.46 -4.47
CA THR A 126 -6.88 7.75 -4.02
C THR A 126 -5.71 8.71 -3.78
N ASN A 127 -5.51 9.67 -4.67
CA ASN A 127 -4.44 10.67 -4.55
C ASN A 127 -4.71 11.64 -3.39
N THR A 128 -5.97 12.05 -3.19
CA THR A 128 -6.36 12.85 -2.02
C THR A 128 -6.10 12.09 -0.73
N TYR A 129 -6.47 10.82 -0.65
CA TYR A 129 -6.18 9.95 0.49
C TYR A 129 -4.67 9.87 0.77
N ALA A 130 -3.87 9.54 -0.25
CA ALA A 130 -2.42 9.42 -0.13
C ALA A 130 -1.74 10.73 0.31
N THR A 131 -2.18 11.86 -0.25
CA THR A 131 -1.60 13.18 0.03
C THR A 131 -1.84 13.60 1.48
N ASN A 132 -3.05 13.38 2.00
CA ASN A 132 -3.37 13.73 3.38
C ASN A 132 -2.67 12.81 4.38
N LEU A 133 -2.54 11.50 4.09
CA LEU A 133 -1.70 10.61 4.91
C LEU A 133 -0.25 11.10 4.98
N LYS A 134 0.35 11.47 3.84
CA LYS A 134 1.75 11.94 3.79
C LYS A 134 1.95 13.24 4.56
N ARG A 135 0.97 14.14 4.51
CA ARG A 135 1.07 15.45 5.16
C ARG A 135 1.11 15.35 6.67
N SER A 136 0.35 14.42 7.23
CA SER A 136 0.03 14.40 8.67
C SER A 136 0.72 13.28 9.43
N ALA A 137 1.38 12.36 8.71
CA ALA A 137 2.24 11.37 9.34
C ALA A 137 3.39 12.05 10.13
N PRO A 138 3.79 11.51 11.29
CA PRO A 138 3.35 10.24 11.88
C PRO A 138 2.14 10.34 12.82
N ASP A 139 1.47 11.49 12.92
CA ASP A 139 0.33 11.66 13.84
C ASP A 139 -0.91 10.96 13.31
N THR A 140 -1.18 9.75 13.81
CA THR A 140 -2.31 8.92 13.36
C THR A 140 -3.69 9.56 13.57
N ILE A 141 -3.84 10.43 14.58
CA ILE A 141 -5.09 11.15 14.82
C ILE A 141 -5.24 12.21 13.73
N GLN A 142 -4.20 13.01 13.51
CA GLN A 142 -4.21 14.04 12.48
C GLN A 142 -4.30 13.46 11.06
N MET A 143 -3.70 12.28 10.80
CA MET A 143 -3.85 11.53 9.55
C MET A 143 -5.32 11.18 9.27
N ARG A 144 -6.04 10.70 10.29
CA ARG A 144 -7.48 10.39 10.14
C ARG A 144 -8.28 11.66 9.85
N GLU A 145 -8.04 12.72 10.61
CA GLU A 145 -8.75 14.00 10.43
C GLU A 145 -8.48 14.63 9.06
N ASP A 146 -7.23 14.71 8.62
CA ASP A 146 -6.89 15.27 7.30
C ASP A 146 -7.37 14.40 6.14
N VAL A 147 -7.38 13.07 6.28
CA VAL A 147 -8.00 12.20 5.27
C VAL A 147 -9.50 12.46 5.20
N ASN A 148 -10.19 12.51 6.33
CA ASN A 148 -11.61 12.82 6.36
C ASN A 148 -11.88 14.20 5.77
N GLY A 149 -11.22 15.25 6.25
CA GLY A 149 -11.34 16.60 5.70
C GLY A 149 -11.06 16.65 4.20
N GLY A 150 -9.99 15.99 3.74
CA GLY A 150 -9.64 15.88 2.33
C GLY A 150 -10.73 15.24 1.49
N ILE A 151 -11.31 14.13 1.95
CA ILE A 151 -12.38 13.42 1.23
C ILE A 151 -13.69 14.22 1.25
N PHE A 152 -14.12 14.73 2.41
CA PHE A 152 -15.33 15.53 2.57
C PHE A 152 -15.29 16.84 1.77
N HIS A 153 -14.10 17.41 1.58
CA HIS A 153 -13.86 18.58 0.74
C HIS A 153 -13.90 18.25 -0.76
N ILE A 154 -13.70 17.01 -1.23
CA ILE A 154 -13.58 16.77 -2.69
C ILE A 154 -14.75 17.37 -3.45
N HIS A 155 -14.45 18.45 -4.18
CA HIS A 155 -15.43 19.23 -4.93
C HIS A 155 -16.21 18.32 -5.87
N GLY A 156 -17.53 18.39 -5.77
CA GLY A 156 -18.45 17.61 -6.56
C GLY A 156 -18.67 16.17 -6.09
N ILE A 157 -17.96 15.64 -5.09
CA ILE A 157 -18.31 14.34 -4.47
C ILE A 157 -19.18 14.58 -3.24
N LEU A 158 -18.63 15.33 -2.28
CA LEU A 158 -19.22 15.54 -0.96
C LEU A 158 -19.46 17.03 -0.66
N SER A 159 -18.86 17.95 -1.42
CA SER A 159 -19.01 19.39 -1.24
C SER A 159 -19.58 20.05 -2.50
N THR A 160 -20.60 20.90 -2.30
CA THR A 160 -21.23 21.72 -3.34
C THR A 160 -21.35 23.18 -2.88
N ASP A 161 -21.66 24.10 -3.78
CA ASP A 161 -21.89 25.51 -3.41
C ASP A 161 -23.06 25.65 -2.42
N ALA A 162 -24.11 24.83 -2.57
CA ALA A 162 -25.27 24.83 -1.67
C ALA A 162 -25.00 24.14 -0.32
N LYS A 163 -24.05 23.20 -0.28
CA LYS A 163 -23.66 22.45 0.92
C LYS A 163 -22.13 22.33 0.98
N PRO A 164 -21.42 23.41 1.33
CA PRO A 164 -19.96 23.39 1.43
C PRO A 164 -19.54 22.52 2.62
N ARG A 165 -18.72 21.49 2.39
CA ARG A 165 -18.25 20.56 3.43
C ARG A 165 -16.76 20.74 3.73
N HIS A 166 -16.41 21.95 4.15
CA HIS A 166 -15.03 22.32 4.51
C HIS A 166 -14.79 22.41 6.03
N HIS A 167 -15.79 22.07 6.85
CA HIS A 167 -15.75 22.22 8.30
C HIS A 167 -14.70 21.33 8.99
N LEU A 168 -14.26 20.25 8.33
CA LEU A 168 -13.18 19.38 8.81
C LEU A 168 -11.80 19.81 8.29
N CYS A 169 -11.74 20.82 7.42
CA CYS A 169 -10.46 21.34 6.94
C CYS A 169 -9.88 22.33 7.95
N PRO A 170 -8.55 22.39 8.12
CA PRO A 170 -7.91 23.41 8.95
C PRO A 170 -8.35 24.82 8.55
N THR A 171 -8.54 25.71 9.50
CA THR A 171 -8.91 27.11 9.26
C THR A 171 -7.68 28.01 9.12
N GLY A 172 -7.84 29.20 8.53
CA GLY A 172 -6.80 30.23 8.47
C GLY A 172 -6.01 30.28 7.15
N ILE A 173 -5.17 31.30 7.01
CA ILE A 173 -4.43 31.61 5.77
C ILE A 173 -3.42 30.51 5.38
N HIS A 174 -2.99 29.70 6.34
CA HIS A 174 -2.06 28.58 6.12
C HIS A 174 -2.79 27.25 5.89
N SER A 175 -4.12 27.25 5.80
CA SER A 175 -4.87 26.04 5.50
C SER A 175 -4.45 25.45 4.16
N TRP A 176 -4.34 24.12 4.07
CA TRP A 176 -4.18 23.48 2.78
C TRP A 176 -5.47 23.56 1.93
N CYS A 177 -6.62 23.76 2.56
CA CYS A 177 -7.92 23.90 1.91
C CYS A 177 -8.09 25.31 1.32
N TYR A 178 -8.26 25.37 0.00
CA TYR A 178 -8.48 26.62 -0.73
C TYR A 178 -9.65 27.44 -0.17
N PHE A 179 -10.78 26.79 0.12
CA PHE A 179 -11.98 27.46 0.65
C PHE A 179 -11.70 28.13 2.00
N GLN A 180 -11.05 27.41 2.91
CA GLN A 180 -10.73 27.95 4.24
C GLN A 180 -9.70 29.08 4.17
N ARG A 181 -8.71 28.98 3.27
CA ARG A 181 -7.76 30.09 3.04
C ARG A 181 -8.43 31.34 2.51
N VAL A 182 -9.27 31.20 1.48
CA VAL A 182 -9.96 32.32 0.83
C VAL A 182 -10.91 33.00 1.80
N LEU A 183 -11.64 32.22 2.60
CA LEU A 183 -12.46 32.77 3.69
C LEU A 183 -11.63 33.56 4.71
N ALA A 184 -10.45 33.04 5.10
CA ALA A 184 -9.57 33.74 6.03
C ALA A 184 -8.95 35.02 5.45
N LEU A 185 -8.79 35.10 4.12
CA LEU A 185 -8.28 36.28 3.41
C LEU A 185 -9.38 37.29 3.03
N GLY A 186 -10.66 36.92 3.17
CA GLY A 186 -11.78 37.77 2.75
C GLY A 186 -11.94 37.88 1.22
N GLU A 187 -11.42 36.90 0.47
CA GLU A 187 -11.46 36.87 -0.99
C GLU A 187 -12.73 36.17 -1.53
N GLU A 188 -13.02 36.33 -2.83
CA GLU A 188 -14.15 35.65 -3.48
C GLU A 188 -13.89 34.15 -3.71
N LEU A 189 -14.89 33.33 -3.37
CA LEU A 189 -14.83 31.88 -3.52
C LEU A 189 -15.09 31.45 -4.96
N ARG A 190 -14.23 30.56 -5.48
CA ARG A 190 -14.52 29.80 -6.71
C ARG A 190 -15.73 28.89 -6.51
N LYS A 191 -16.58 28.83 -7.53
CA LYS A 191 -17.71 27.90 -7.59
C LYS A 191 -17.22 26.45 -7.61
N HIS A 192 -17.95 25.57 -6.92
CA HIS A 192 -17.69 24.13 -6.95
C HIS A 192 -17.98 23.58 -8.35
N ASN A 193 -17.03 22.88 -8.96
CA ASN A 193 -17.31 22.06 -10.14
C ASN A 193 -17.97 20.74 -9.68
N THR A 194 -19.26 20.57 -9.97
CA THR A 194 -20.00 19.34 -9.65
C THR A 194 -19.72 18.25 -10.67
N THR A 195 -18.71 17.42 -10.40
CA THR A 195 -18.34 16.31 -11.30
C THR A 195 -18.96 14.97 -10.89
N ILE A 196 -19.34 14.76 -9.63
CA ILE A 196 -19.73 13.45 -9.08
C ILE A 196 -21.10 13.57 -8.37
N LYS A 197 -21.83 12.47 -8.22
CA LYS A 197 -23.21 12.47 -7.67
C LYS A 197 -23.20 11.96 -6.23
N ALA A 198 -24.06 12.55 -5.38
CA ALA A 198 -24.19 12.21 -3.95
C ALA A 198 -24.43 10.71 -3.68
N GLU A 199 -24.97 9.98 -4.66
CA GLU A 199 -25.25 8.54 -4.56
C GLU A 199 -23.98 7.67 -4.33
N VAL A 200 -22.79 8.20 -4.66
CA VAL A 200 -21.50 7.51 -4.45
C VAL A 200 -20.96 7.69 -3.02
N GLU A 201 -21.47 8.67 -2.28
CA GLU A 201 -20.99 9.06 -0.94
C GLU A 201 -20.93 7.88 0.03
N LYS A 202 -22.04 7.14 0.15
CA LYS A 202 -22.16 6.00 1.10
C LYS A 202 -21.04 4.99 0.92
N PHE A 203 -20.63 4.74 -0.32
CA PHE A 203 -19.60 3.77 -0.66
C PHE A 203 -18.20 4.28 -0.32
N ILE A 204 -17.93 5.55 -0.61
CA ILE A 204 -16.64 6.18 -0.33
C ILE A 204 -16.42 6.26 1.18
N LEU A 205 -17.42 6.71 1.94
CA LEU A 205 -17.31 6.86 3.40
C LEU A 205 -17.03 5.53 4.10
N GLN A 206 -17.68 4.44 3.68
CA GLN A 206 -17.41 3.10 4.22
C GLN A 206 -15.96 2.65 3.96
N ILE A 207 -15.43 2.94 2.76
CA ILE A 207 -14.04 2.61 2.43
C ILE A 207 -13.07 3.46 3.25
N VAL A 208 -13.33 4.75 3.38
CA VAL A 208 -12.49 5.69 4.14
C VAL A 208 -12.44 5.32 5.61
N GLU A 209 -13.59 5.04 6.23
CA GLU A 209 -13.65 4.61 7.64
C GLU A 209 -12.82 3.33 7.85
N ARG A 210 -12.96 2.34 6.97
CA ARG A 210 -12.16 1.11 7.04
C ARG A 210 -10.67 1.35 6.82
N LEU A 211 -10.31 2.28 5.93
CA LEU A 211 -8.91 2.58 5.59
C LEU A 211 -8.30 3.71 6.42
N THR A 212 -8.98 4.15 7.48
CA THR A 212 -8.47 5.10 8.48
C THR A 212 -8.54 4.52 9.89
N GLN A 213 -8.70 3.20 10.02
CA GLN A 213 -8.65 2.52 11.31
C GLN A 213 -7.27 2.71 11.97
N PRO A 214 -7.22 2.88 13.31
CA PRO A 214 -5.98 3.18 14.02
C PRO A 214 -4.85 2.18 13.77
N ASP A 215 -5.16 0.87 13.73
CA ASP A 215 -4.20 -0.21 13.48
C ASP A 215 -3.54 -0.10 12.09
N LEU A 216 -4.30 0.35 11.09
CA LEU A 216 -3.79 0.55 9.75
C LEU A 216 -2.94 1.81 9.66
N LEU A 217 -3.37 2.91 10.29
CA LEU A 217 -2.63 4.17 10.29
C LEU A 217 -1.31 4.05 11.06
N GLN A 218 -1.30 3.31 12.17
CA GLN A 218 -0.09 3.05 12.95
C GLN A 218 0.98 2.33 12.12
N ARG A 219 0.58 1.40 11.24
CA ARG A 219 1.50 0.68 10.34
C ARG A 219 2.09 1.54 9.22
N CYS A 220 1.52 2.70 8.90
CA CYS A 220 2.01 3.60 7.85
C CYS A 220 2.58 4.93 8.36
N ALA A 221 2.32 5.26 9.63
CA ALA A 221 2.82 6.48 10.26
C ALA A 221 4.35 6.56 10.27
N ALA A 222 5.05 5.42 10.35
CA ALA A 222 6.52 5.38 10.44
C ALA A 222 7.25 5.76 9.15
N LEU A 223 6.56 5.88 8.00
CA LEU A 223 7.18 6.02 6.69
C LEU A 223 6.99 7.44 6.13
N GLN A 224 7.87 8.36 6.51
CA GLN A 224 8.11 9.57 5.73
C GLN A 224 8.91 9.17 4.47
N THR A 225 8.24 9.15 3.32
CA THR A 225 8.91 9.01 2.01
C THR A 225 9.14 10.36 1.36
#